data_AF-A0A9P6R4R9-F1
#
_entry.id   AF-A0A9P6R4R9-F1
#
_cell.length_a   1.000
_cell.length_b   1.000
_cell.length_c   1.000
_cell.angle_alpha   90.00
_cell.angle_beta   90.00
_cell.angle_gamma   90.00
#
_symmetry.space_group_name_H-M   'P 1'
#
loop_
_entity.id
_entity.type
_entity.pdbx_description
1 polymer ?
#
loop_
_entity_poly.entity_id
_entity_poly.type
_entity_poly.pdbx_seq_one_letter_code
_entity_poly.pdbx_strand_id
1 'polypeptide(L)' 'MALPPQYAGHRLSGAADAPHSLEFYLDYVCPFSAKIWNQVYNHVLPWLEKEHPGRVQVIFRNQIQPWHPASTLTAEVK' A
#
# COMPACT_ATOMS: atom_id res chain seq x y z
N MET A 1 4.05 12.39 -4.75
CA MET A 1 5.53 12.35 -4.80
C MET A 1 5.98 11.30 -5.80
N ALA A 2 7.11 11.47 -6.48
CA ALA A 2 7.64 10.43 -7.36
C ALA A 2 8.24 9.28 -6.53
N LEU A 3 7.80 8.05 -6.76
CA LEU A 3 8.31 6.87 -6.07
C LEU A 3 9.70 6.50 -6.64
N PRO A 4 10.76 6.39 -5.82
CA PRO A 4 12.07 5.99 -6.32
C PRO A 4 12.02 4.63 -7.04
N PRO A 5 12.79 4.42 -8.13
CA PRO A 5 12.69 3.19 -8.94
C PRO A 5 12.90 1.89 -8.15
N GLN A 6 13.78 1.91 -7.14
CA GLN A 6 14.05 0.77 -6.26
C GLN A 6 12.82 0.32 -5.45
N TYR A 7 11.82 1.18 -5.30
CA TYR A 7 10.57 0.88 -4.59
C TYR A 7 9.40 0.70 -5.55
N ALA A 8 9.63 0.51 -6.85
CA ALA A 8 8.55 0.36 -7.83
C ALA A 8 7.56 -0.78 -7.47
N GLY A 9 8.05 -1.86 -6.85
CA GLY A 9 7.21 -2.99 -6.38
C GLY A 9 6.26 -2.65 -5.23
N HIS A 10 6.42 -1.49 -4.59
CA HIS A 10 5.49 -1.01 -3.55
C HIS A 10 4.23 -0.37 -4.15
N ARG A 11 4.21 -0.08 -5.44
CA ARG A 11 3.02 0.43 -6.11
C ARG A 11 2.04 -0.71 -6.34
N LEU A 12 0.84 -0.59 -5.78
CA LEU A 12 -0.22 -1.59 -5.88
C LEU A 12 -1.09 -1.39 -7.11
N SER A 13 -1.42 -0.13 -7.43
CA SER A 13 -2.27 0.24 -8.56
C SER A 13 -1.99 1.68 -8.99
N GLY A 14 -2.47 2.04 -10.18
CA GLY A 14 -2.32 3.34 -10.82
C GLY A 14 -0.99 3.51 -11.57
N ALA A 15 -0.96 4.52 -12.43
CA ALA A 15 0.20 4.83 -13.26
C ALA A 15 1.31 5.52 -12.45
N ALA A 16 2.57 5.36 -12.86
CA ALA A 16 3.71 5.93 -12.15
C ALA A 16 3.73 7.47 -12.13
N ASP A 17 3.11 8.05 -13.14
CA ASP A 17 2.96 9.48 -13.42
C ASP A 17 1.61 10.04 -12.93
N ALA A 18 0.82 9.23 -12.20
CA ALA A 18 -0.45 9.69 -11.66
C ALA A 18 -0.27 10.94 -10.78
N PRO A 19 -1.10 11.98 -10.95
CA PRO A 19 -0.93 13.27 -10.28
C PRO A 19 -1.10 13.20 -8.76
N HIS A 20 -1.87 12.24 -8.26
CA HIS A 20 -2.11 12.05 -6.83
C HIS A 20 -1.54 10.74 -6.33
N SER A 21 -0.95 10.75 -5.13
CA SER A 21 -0.41 9.55 -4.47
C SER A 21 -1.14 9.29 -3.16
N LEU A 22 -1.69 8.08 -3.01
CA LEU A 22 -2.22 7.56 -1.75
C LEU A 22 -1.25 6.51 -1.20
N GLU A 23 -0.72 6.74 0.00
CA GLU A 23 0.24 5.85 0.65
C GLU A 23 -0.37 5.21 1.90
N PHE A 24 -0.34 3.88 1.98
CA PHE A 24 -0.83 3.13 3.13
C PHE A 24 0.34 2.55 3.91
N TYR A 25 0.50 2.98 5.16
CA TYR A 25 1.50 2.48 6.10
C TYR A 25 0.89 1.41 6.98
N LEU A 26 1.18 0.15 6.68
CA LEU A 26 0.52 -1.00 7.30
C LEU A 26 1.54 -2.03 7.76
N ASP A 27 1.19 -2.73 8.83
CA ASP A 27 1.95 -3.82 9.41
C ASP A 27 1.18 -5.14 9.18
N TYR A 28 1.86 -6.18 8.68
CA TYR A 28 1.23 -7.44 8.30
C TYR A 28 0.53 -8.18 9.45
N VAL A 29 1.03 -8.01 10.67
CA VAL A 29 0.49 -8.72 11.84
C VAL A 29 -0.43 -7.85 12.70
N CYS A 30 -0.61 -6.58 12.35
CA CYS A 30 -1.50 -5.67 13.07
C CYS A 30 -2.97 -5.92 12.67
N PRO A 31 -3.88 -6.23 13.62
CA PRO A 31 -5.28 -6.51 13.31
C PRO A 31 -6.03 -5.30 12.74
N PHE A 32 -5.66 -4.08 13.16
CA PHE A 32 -6.23 -2.85 12.60
C PHE A 32 -5.75 -2.61 11.17
N SER A 33 -4.48 -2.88 10.89
CA SER A 33 -3.94 -2.82 9.53
C SER A 33 -4.62 -3.82 8.61
N ALA A 34 -4.92 -5.03 9.09
CA ALA A 34 -5.68 -6.02 8.32
C ALA A 34 -7.11 -5.51 7.99
N LYS A 35 -7.79 -4.86 8.94
CA LYS A 35 -9.12 -4.27 8.69
C LYS A 35 -9.07 -3.18 7.62
N ILE A 36 -8.08 -2.29 7.68
CA ILE A 36 -7.87 -1.23 6.69
C ILE A 36 -7.56 -1.86 5.33
N TRP A 37 -6.63 -2.81 5.28
CA TRP A 37 -6.23 -3.49 4.06
C TRP A 37 -7.42 -4.16 3.36
N ASN A 38 -8.25 -4.88 4.10
CA ASN A 38 -9.42 -5.55 3.53
C ASN A 38 -10.42 -4.55 2.92
N GLN A 39 -10.59 -3.37 3.52
CA GLN A 39 -11.44 -2.33 2.94
C GLN A 39 -10.80 -1.71 1.70
N VAL A 40 -9.50 -1.40 1.76
CA VAL A 40 -8.76 -0.81 0.66
C VAL A 40 -8.74 -1.74 -0.55
N TYR A 41 -8.36 -3.00 -0.35
CA TYR A 41 -8.19 -3.98 -1.42
C TYR A 41 -9.52 -4.36 -2.07
N ASN A 42 -10.56 -4.64 -1.28
CA ASN A 42 -11.82 -5.15 -1.80
C ASN A 42 -12.76 -4.04 -2.32
N HIS A 43 -12.65 -2.81 -1.83
CA HIS A 43 -13.59 -1.74 -2.17
C HIS A 43 -12.93 -0.50 -2.76
N VAL A 44 -11.85 0.00 -2.14
CA VAL A 44 -11.25 1.27 -2.57
C VAL A 44 -10.49 1.13 -3.88
N LEU A 45 -9.68 0.09 -4.06
CA LEU A 45 -8.91 -0.11 -5.30
C LEU A 45 -9.83 -0.26 -6.52
N PRO A 46 -10.87 -1.14 -6.52
CA PRO A 46 -11.78 -1.26 -7.66
C PRO A 46 -12.57 0.02 -7.92
N TRP A 47 -13.00 0.72 -6.87
CA TRP A 47 -13.70 2.01 -7.00
C TRP A 47 -12.81 3.08 -7.63
N LEU A 48 -11.55 3.14 -7.23
CA LEU A 48 -10.58 4.11 -7.72
C LEU A 48 -10.26 3.88 -9.20
N GLU A 49 -10.09 2.62 -9.61
CA GLU A 49 -9.87 2.24 -11.00
C GLU A 49 -11.08 2.57 -11.89
N LYS A 50 -12.30 2.45 -11.35
CA LYS A 50 -13.54 2.75 -12.06
C LYS A 50 -13.81 4.25 -12.18
N GLU A 51 -13.80 4.98 -11.07
CA GLU A 51 -14.24 6.39 -11.03
C GLU A 51 -13.09 7.38 -11.34
N HIS A 52 -11.84 6.98 -11.10
CA HIS A 52 -10.65 7.83 -11.21
C HIS A 52 -9.49 7.17 -11.96
N PRO A 53 -9.71 6.63 -13.17
CA PRO A 53 -8.71 5.89 -13.92
C PRO A 53 -7.47 6.75 -14.19
N GLY A 54 -6.28 6.24 -13.81
CA GLY A 54 -4.99 6.87 -14.05
C GLY A 54 -4.72 8.15 -13.25
N ARG A 55 -5.63 8.60 -12.39
CA ARG A 55 -5.46 9.85 -11.63
C ARG A 55 -4.76 9.68 -10.29
N VAL A 56 -4.78 8.46 -9.75
CA VAL A 56 -4.27 8.18 -8.42
C VAL A 56 -3.37 6.95 -8.47
N GLN A 57 -2.15 7.07 -7.94
CA GLN A 57 -1.29 5.94 -7.64
C GLN A 57 -1.46 5.52 -6.19
N VAL A 58 -1.55 4.21 -5.97
CA VAL A 58 -1.68 3.63 -4.62
C VAL A 58 -0.40 2.89 -4.27
N ILE A 59 0.18 3.23 -3.14
CA ILE A 59 1.48 2.73 -2.69
C ILE A 59 1.31 2.07 -1.31
N PHE A 60 1.83 0.85 -1.16
CA PHE A 60 1.93 0.16 0.12
C PHE A 60 3.30 0.39 0.75
N ARG A 61 3.30 0.79 2.01
CA ARG A 61 4.50 1.00 2.82
C ARG A 61 4.42 0.05 4.00
N ASN A 62 5.39 -0.84 4.09
CA ASN A 62 5.48 -1.74 5.23
C ASN A 62 5.96 -0.96 6.46
N GLN A 63 5.14 -0.93 7.51
CA GLN A 63 5.41 -0.20 8.75
C GLN A 63 5.60 -1.21 9.88
N ILE A 64 6.85 -1.62 10.11
CA ILE A 64 7.20 -2.57 11.17
C ILE A 64 6.91 -1.91 12.54
N GLN A 65 6.04 -2.52 13.33
CA GLN A 65 5.79 -2.10 14.71
C GLN A 65 6.64 -2.94 15.67
N PRO A 66 7.59 -2.35 16.42
CA PRO A 66 8.57 -3.13 17.21
C PRO A 66 7.98 -4.03 18.30
N TRP A 67 6.75 -3.75 18.74
CA TRP A 67 6.06 -4.55 19.75
C TRP A 67 5.31 -5.76 19.17
N HIS A 68 5.25 -5.90 17.85
CA HIS A 68 4.73 -7.07 17.18
C HIS A 68 5.91 -8.00 16.82
N PRO A 69 6.10 -9.13 17.54
CA PRO A 69 7.35 -9.90 17.48
C PRO A 69 7.67 -10.46 16.09
N ALA A 70 6.64 -10.74 15.29
CA ALA A 70 6.76 -11.32 13.97
C ALA A 70 6.80 -10.29 12.84
N SER A 71 6.61 -8.98 13.11
CA SER A 71 6.52 -7.96 12.05
C SER A 71 7.76 -7.92 11.17
N THR A 72 8.95 -7.96 11.77
CA THR A 72 10.22 -7.95 11.04
C THR A 72 10.34 -9.14 10.08
N LEU A 73 9.96 -10.34 10.54
CA LEU A 73 9.98 -11.56 9.73
C LEU A 73 8.95 -11.48 8.60
N THR A 74 7.73 -11.02 8.88
CA THR A 74 6.71 -10.87 7.83
C THR A 74 7.03 -9.77 6.82
N ALA A 75 7.86 -8.80 7.22
CA ALA A 75 8.30 -7.71 6.37
C ALA A 75 9.52 -8.04 5.51
N GLU A 76 10.13 -9.20 5.74
CA GLU A 76 11.30 -9.63 4.98
C GLU A 76 10.86 -10.07 3.58
N VAL A 77 11.30 -9.31 2.57
CA VAL A 77 11.21 -9.71 1.17
C VAL A 77 12.63 -9.78 0.67
N LYS A 78 13.02 -10.97 0.21
CA LYS A 78 14.30 -11.23 -0.44
C LYS A 78 14.25 -10.80 -1.91
#